data_AF-A0AAV2S4D4-F1
#
_entry.id   AF-A0AAV2S4D4-F1
#
_cell.length_a   1.000
_cell.length_b   1.000
_cell.length_c   1.000
_cell.angle_alpha   90.00
_cell.angle_beta   90.00
_cell.angle_gamma   90.00
#
_symmetry.space_group_name_H-M   'P 1'
#
loop_
_entity.id
_entity.type
_entity.pdbx_description
1 polymer ?
#
loop_
_entity_poly.entity_id
_entity_poly.type
_entity_poly.pdbx_seq_one_letter_code
_entity_poly.pdbx_strand_id
1 'polypeptide(L)'
;GVVVHVSAKKIHTSTTWRSAGLVEDFQVCELSELTPAQQEFCVRYEMTAVRADEEGHVPGHEKVLLHPGQSLVNRYIKKKLIQDFYPLHDQNELKIIEKKWYRSIFSIRTPEDVQKYFGESVAMYFSFVEFYTVMLCLPALLSLMHFVSSVDSLTEYILFAIFNLVWVTMFLELWKRRCAGLAFDWGTLGRSIDEVVQPLYHGELQKNPITGRYEPFYPHWKTQCKVALSGLIVMVGTFCALWLGIFGELQLKMSLTLMLSDEEVLTEEGESIIEENLGEEGESIMEESLGEAGAIVAEESIIPVILVYAPSIIYTIVVNILNVQWRKLSKFLTKWENHRMQGDYDWHCISKMIIFEFVNNFSSLFYIAFFIQDLDMLRSHLATMLIVSQLINHATETLLPFIIKKATWRITK
;
A
#
# COMPACT_ATOMS: atom_id res chain seq x y z
N GLY A 1 33.84 -14.93 -24.11
CA GLY A 1 33.63 -15.13 -22.66
C GLY A 1 33.58 -13.77 -22.03
N VAL A 2 32.40 -13.34 -21.56
CA VAL A 2 32.25 -12.11 -20.78
C VAL A 2 32.59 -12.49 -19.34
N VAL A 3 33.69 -11.96 -18.81
CA VAL A 3 34.04 -12.10 -17.40
C VAL A 3 33.21 -11.06 -16.64
N VAL A 4 32.22 -11.53 -15.90
CA VAL A 4 31.33 -10.67 -15.14
C VAL A 4 31.98 -10.38 -13.78
N HIS A 5 32.42 -9.14 -13.57
CA HIS A 5 32.79 -8.67 -12.23
C HIS A 5 31.52 -8.25 -11.48
N VAL A 6 30.76 -9.22 -10.99
CA VAL A 6 29.68 -8.92 -10.04
C VAL A 6 30.33 -8.58 -8.71
N SER A 7 30.30 -7.30 -8.32
CA SER A 7 30.65 -6.89 -6.96
C SER A 7 29.50 -7.27 -6.00
N ALA A 8 29.26 -8.58 -5.83
CA ALA A 8 28.47 -9.07 -4.72
C ALA A 8 29.34 -8.99 -3.46
N LYS A 9 28.84 -8.33 -2.41
CA LYS A 9 29.46 -8.49 -1.09
C LYS A 9 29.09 -9.89 -0.61
N LYS A 10 30.07 -10.71 -0.26
CA LYS A 10 29.86 -11.99 0.44
C LYS A 10 30.61 -11.95 1.78
N ILE A 11 30.13 -12.76 2.73
CA ILE A 11 30.80 -12.94 4.01
C ILE A 11 32.12 -13.66 3.74
N HIS A 12 33.24 -12.97 3.98
CA HIS A 12 34.55 -13.58 3.98
C HIS A 12 34.68 -14.52 5.19
N THR A 13 35.59 -15.49 5.15
CA THR A 13 35.93 -16.40 6.27
C THR A 13 36.27 -15.67 7.58
N SER A 14 36.52 -14.36 7.52
CA SER A 14 36.83 -13.46 8.64
C SER A 14 35.65 -12.62 9.16
N THR A 15 34.38 -13.01 8.98
CA THR A 15 33.18 -12.29 9.48
C THR A 15 32.94 -10.87 8.90
N THR A 16 33.70 -10.47 7.88
CA THR A 16 33.59 -9.14 7.25
C THR A 16 33.02 -9.23 5.85
N TRP A 17 32.10 -8.33 5.50
CA TRP A 17 31.64 -8.15 4.12
C TRP A 17 32.68 -7.46 3.26
N ARG A 18 33.04 -8.07 2.13
CA ARG A 18 33.96 -7.48 1.13
C ARG A 18 33.41 -7.63 -0.27
N SER A 19 33.71 -6.65 -1.14
CA SER A 19 33.45 -6.78 -2.58
C SER A 19 34.33 -7.88 -3.17
N ALA A 20 33.76 -8.74 -4.01
CA ALA A 20 34.46 -9.82 -4.68
C ALA A 20 35.70 -9.38 -5.47
N GLY A 21 35.79 -8.11 -5.90
CA GLY A 21 36.93 -7.58 -6.67
C GLY A 21 38.16 -7.18 -5.86
N LEU A 22 38.12 -7.24 -4.52
CA LEU A 22 39.18 -6.75 -3.63
C LEU A 22 39.96 -7.86 -2.90
N VAL A 23 39.69 -9.13 -3.21
CA VAL A 23 40.31 -10.27 -2.51
C VAL A 23 40.74 -11.32 -3.53
N GLU A 24 42.03 -11.63 -3.60
CA GLU A 24 42.62 -12.67 -4.48
C GLU A 24 42.13 -14.09 -4.13
N ASP A 25 41.48 -14.26 -2.97
CA ASP A 25 41.06 -15.54 -2.39
C ASP A 25 39.54 -15.85 -2.47
N PHE A 26 38.74 -15.06 -3.20
CA PHE A 26 37.42 -15.58 -3.56
C PHE A 26 37.64 -16.73 -4.55
N GLN A 27 37.60 -17.98 -4.06
CA GLN A 27 37.39 -19.15 -4.89
C GLN A 27 36.30 -18.77 -5.90
N VAL A 28 36.61 -18.94 -7.20
CA VAL A 28 35.70 -18.63 -8.31
C VAL A 28 34.32 -19.18 -7.93
N CYS A 29 33.41 -18.30 -7.53
CA CYS A 29 32.11 -18.73 -7.03
C CYS A 29 31.43 -19.50 -8.16
N GLU A 30 31.22 -20.80 -7.95
CA GLU A 30 30.42 -21.57 -8.87
C GLU A 30 28.99 -20.99 -8.89
N LEU A 31 28.35 -21.04 -10.05
CA LEU A 31 26.99 -20.51 -10.22
C LEU A 31 26.00 -21.13 -9.21
N SER A 32 26.29 -22.36 -8.74
CA SER A 32 25.56 -23.11 -7.71
C SER A 32 25.54 -22.45 -6.32
N GLU A 33 26.49 -21.56 -6.01
CA GLU A 33 26.54 -20.85 -4.73
C GLU A 33 25.72 -19.55 -4.73
N LEU A 34 25.27 -19.10 -5.89
CA LEU A 34 24.42 -17.91 -6.01
C LEU A 34 22.97 -18.31 -5.76
N THR A 35 22.28 -17.50 -4.97
CA THR A 35 20.84 -17.67 -4.78
C THR A 35 20.09 -17.43 -6.09
N PRO A 36 18.92 -18.04 -6.31
CA PRO A 36 18.10 -17.80 -7.51
C PRO A 36 17.87 -16.31 -7.77
N ALA A 37 17.53 -15.54 -6.73
CA ALA A 37 17.33 -14.09 -6.83
C ALA A 37 18.59 -13.34 -7.32
N GLN A 38 19.77 -13.74 -6.84
CA GLN A 38 21.04 -13.13 -7.27
C GLN A 38 21.38 -13.48 -8.71
N GLN A 39 21.13 -14.72 -9.14
CA GLN A 39 21.32 -15.14 -10.53
C GLN A 39 20.42 -14.32 -11.47
N GLU A 40 19.14 -14.20 -11.15
CA GLU A 40 18.17 -13.40 -11.91
C GLU A 40 18.57 -11.92 -11.96
N PHE A 41 19.01 -11.37 -10.81
CA PHE A 41 19.50 -10.00 -10.74
C PHE A 41 20.71 -9.78 -11.65
N CYS A 42 21.67 -10.71 -11.68
CA CYS A 42 22.85 -10.62 -12.55
C CYS A 42 22.46 -10.66 -14.03
N VAL A 43 21.57 -11.58 -14.42
CA VAL A 43 21.07 -11.66 -15.81
C VAL A 43 20.37 -10.35 -16.20
N ARG A 44 19.51 -9.82 -15.33
CA ARG A 44 18.83 -8.54 -15.55
C ARG A 44 19.82 -7.38 -15.66
N TYR A 45 20.82 -7.34 -14.79
CA TYR A 45 21.85 -6.32 -14.80
C TYR A 45 22.63 -6.34 -16.12
N GLU A 46 23.10 -7.51 -16.56
CA GLU A 46 23.83 -7.66 -17.82
C GLU A 46 22.99 -7.30 -19.03
N MET A 47 21.74 -7.78 -19.11
CA MET A 47 20.83 -7.40 -20.19
C MET A 47 20.60 -5.89 -20.24
N THR A 48 20.38 -5.26 -19.09
CA THR A 48 20.21 -3.81 -19.01
C THR A 48 21.53 -3.04 -19.13
N ALA A 49 22.69 -3.71 -19.08
CA ALA A 49 24.02 -3.17 -19.33
C ALA A 49 24.42 -3.23 -20.82
N VAL A 50 23.77 -4.06 -21.65
CA VAL A 50 24.01 -4.09 -23.10
C VAL A 50 23.82 -2.70 -23.73
N ARG A 51 24.84 -2.25 -24.46
CA ARG A 51 24.87 -0.95 -25.16
C ARG A 51 25.05 -1.15 -26.66
N ALA A 52 24.66 -0.14 -27.44
CA ALA A 52 25.02 -0.07 -28.85
C ALA A 52 26.50 0.33 -28.98
N ASP A 53 27.26 -0.42 -29.78
CA ASP A 53 28.69 -0.12 -30.02
C ASP A 53 28.88 0.93 -31.12
N GLU A 54 28.07 0.86 -32.18
CA GLU A 54 28.15 1.74 -33.35
C GLU A 54 26.88 2.57 -33.55
N GLU A 55 27.03 3.69 -34.27
CA GLU A 55 25.88 4.47 -34.77
C GLU A 55 25.15 3.66 -35.84
N GLY A 56 23.86 3.43 -35.63
CA GLY A 56 23.09 2.60 -36.55
C GLY A 56 21.61 2.62 -36.27
N HIS A 57 20.90 1.67 -36.85
CA HIS A 57 19.47 1.48 -36.66
C HIS A 57 19.21 0.13 -36.05
N VAL A 58 18.07 0.00 -35.35
CA VAL A 58 17.61 -1.31 -34.91
C VAL A 58 17.40 -2.17 -36.16
N PRO A 59 18.00 -3.38 -36.23
CA PRO A 59 17.79 -4.27 -37.38
C PRO A 59 16.30 -4.49 -37.65
N GLY A 60 15.85 -4.25 -38.88
CA GLY A 60 14.43 -4.32 -39.28
C GLY A 60 13.58 -3.09 -38.95
N HIS A 61 14.13 -2.08 -38.27
CA HIS A 61 13.44 -0.82 -37.93
C HIS A 61 14.33 0.41 -38.19
N GLU A 62 14.41 0.82 -39.46
CA GLU A 62 15.20 1.98 -39.91
C GLU A 62 14.77 3.31 -39.27
N LYS A 63 13.55 3.42 -38.75
CA LYS A 63 13.07 4.63 -38.07
C LYS A 63 13.62 4.78 -36.64
N VAL A 64 14.31 3.77 -36.11
CA VAL A 64 14.82 3.77 -34.74
C VAL A 64 16.34 3.86 -34.77
N LEU A 65 16.84 5.10 -34.68
CA LEU A 65 18.26 5.40 -34.54
C LEU A 65 18.78 4.94 -33.16
N LEU A 66 19.99 4.37 -33.18
CA LEU A 66 20.81 3.95 -32.05
C LEU A 66 22.12 4.76 -32.06
N HIS A 67 22.50 5.25 -30.90
CA HIS A 67 23.74 5.98 -30.69
C HIS A 67 24.73 5.15 -29.85
N PRO A 68 26.05 5.35 -30.02
CA PRO A 68 27.07 4.57 -29.34
C PRO A 68 26.99 4.84 -27.84
N GLY A 69 27.01 3.78 -27.04
CA GLY A 69 26.87 3.83 -25.58
C GLY A 69 25.42 3.97 -25.08
N GLN A 70 24.41 3.94 -25.95
CA GLN A 70 22.99 3.92 -25.55
C GLN A 70 22.54 2.52 -25.13
N SER A 71 21.69 2.40 -24.09
CA SER A 71 21.08 1.10 -23.68
C SER A 71 20.09 0.58 -24.72
N LEU A 72 20.33 -0.64 -25.22
CA LEU A 72 19.48 -1.29 -26.22
C LEU A 72 18.14 -1.72 -25.62
N VAL A 73 18.17 -2.40 -24.47
CA VAL A 73 16.96 -2.95 -23.83
C VAL A 73 15.97 -1.84 -23.47
N ASN A 74 16.45 -0.73 -22.87
CA ASN A 74 15.57 0.39 -22.54
C ASN A 74 14.97 1.04 -23.79
N ARG A 75 15.73 1.10 -24.90
CA ARG A 75 15.25 1.61 -26.18
C ARG A 75 14.18 0.69 -26.79
N TYR A 76 14.36 -0.62 -26.72
CA TYR A 76 13.42 -1.60 -27.26
C TYR A 76 12.12 -1.63 -26.47
N ILE A 77 12.19 -1.53 -25.14
CA ILE A 77 11.00 -1.38 -24.27
C ILE A 77 10.26 -0.09 -24.62
N LYS A 78 10.97 1.04 -24.74
CA LYS A 78 10.35 2.34 -25.08
C LYS A 78 9.66 2.34 -26.45
N LYS A 79 10.21 1.59 -27.41
CA LYS A 79 9.63 1.42 -28.75
C LYS A 79 8.60 0.28 -28.84
N LYS A 80 8.27 -0.35 -27.71
CA LYS A 80 7.34 -1.50 -27.61
C LYS A 80 7.74 -2.68 -28.51
N LEU A 81 9.03 -2.84 -28.77
CA LEU A 81 9.59 -4.01 -29.48
C LEU A 81 9.70 -5.20 -28.52
N ILE A 82 10.10 -4.91 -27.28
CA ILE A 82 9.98 -5.84 -26.15
C ILE A 82 8.70 -5.44 -25.41
N GLN A 83 7.78 -6.40 -25.23
CA GLN A 83 6.56 -6.18 -24.46
C GLN A 83 6.90 -6.11 -22.97
N ASP A 84 7.40 -7.21 -22.41
CA ASP A 84 7.77 -7.33 -21.01
C ASP A 84 8.99 -8.24 -20.83
N PHE A 85 9.69 -8.06 -19.71
CA PHE A 85 10.82 -8.89 -19.29
C PHE A 85 10.62 -9.26 -17.82
N TYR A 86 10.43 -10.55 -17.54
CA TYR A 86 10.19 -11.07 -16.19
C TYR A 86 10.92 -12.40 -15.96
N PRO A 87 11.38 -12.67 -14.72
CA PRO A 87 11.98 -13.96 -14.37
C PRO A 87 10.93 -15.08 -14.35
N LEU A 88 11.38 -16.32 -14.58
CA LEU A 88 10.54 -17.52 -14.51
C LEU A 88 10.62 -18.14 -13.12
N HIS A 89 9.45 -18.43 -12.52
CA HIS A 89 9.39 -19.08 -11.22
C HIS A 89 9.70 -20.58 -11.28
N ASP A 90 10.61 -21.05 -10.44
CA ASP A 90 10.70 -22.47 -10.09
C ASP A 90 9.53 -22.86 -9.16
N GLN A 91 8.63 -23.70 -9.69
CA GLN A 91 7.44 -24.16 -9.00
C GLN A 91 7.74 -25.12 -7.84
N ASN A 92 8.87 -25.82 -7.87
CA ASN A 92 9.21 -26.80 -6.85
C ASN A 92 9.70 -26.12 -5.57
N GLU A 93 10.65 -25.19 -5.69
CA GLU A 93 11.12 -24.36 -4.57
C GLU A 93 9.99 -23.52 -3.97
N LEU A 94 9.15 -22.93 -4.83
CA LEU A 94 8.02 -22.11 -4.38
C LEU A 94 7.04 -22.91 -3.49
N LYS A 95 6.72 -24.15 -3.84
CA LYS A 95 5.85 -25.03 -3.03
C LYS A 95 6.46 -25.37 -1.67
N ILE A 96 7.78 -25.52 -1.61
CA ILE A 96 8.48 -25.79 -0.35
C ILE A 96 8.37 -24.58 0.58
N ILE A 97 8.63 -23.38 0.04
CA ILE A 97 8.49 -22.12 0.76
C ILE A 97 7.04 -21.93 1.21
N GLU A 98 6.07 -22.11 0.32
CA GLU A 98 4.64 -21.99 0.59
C GLU A 98 4.20 -22.89 1.75
N LYS A 99 4.55 -24.18 1.71
CA LYS A 99 4.20 -25.15 2.76
C LYS A 99 4.86 -24.82 4.10
N LYS A 100 6.10 -24.34 4.08
CA LYS A 100 6.83 -23.92 5.29
C LYS A 100 6.21 -22.67 5.89
N TRP A 101 5.84 -21.70 5.06
CA TRP A 101 5.26 -20.43 5.47
C TRP A 101 3.91 -20.64 6.14
N TYR A 102 2.95 -21.33 5.52
CA TYR A 102 1.61 -21.50 6.10
C TYR A 102 1.59 -22.30 7.40
N ARG A 103 2.56 -23.18 7.62
CA ARG A 103 2.68 -23.95 8.87
C ARG A 103 3.31 -23.17 10.01
N SER A 104 3.89 -22.01 9.72
CA SER A 104 4.70 -21.24 10.64
C SER A 104 4.01 -19.93 10.98
N ILE A 105 3.18 -19.95 12.02
CA ILE A 105 2.43 -18.75 12.46
C ILE A 105 3.35 -17.76 13.21
N PHE A 106 4.51 -18.21 13.74
CA PHE A 106 5.41 -17.37 14.56
C PHE A 106 6.92 -17.65 14.41
N SER A 107 7.37 -18.31 13.32
CA SER A 107 8.82 -18.56 13.17
C SER A 107 9.56 -17.35 12.60
N ILE A 108 10.40 -16.76 13.43
CA ILE A 108 11.39 -15.69 13.18
C ILE A 108 12.35 -15.92 11.99
N ARG A 109 12.36 -17.11 11.38
CA ARG A 109 13.30 -17.51 10.31
C ARG A 109 12.71 -17.50 8.89
N THR A 110 11.42 -17.23 8.70
CA THR A 110 10.80 -17.23 7.37
C THR A 110 11.35 -16.17 6.41
N PRO A 111 11.80 -14.97 6.82
CA PRO A 111 12.21 -13.94 5.85
C PRO A 111 13.50 -14.25 5.08
N GLU A 112 14.37 -15.13 5.60
CA GLU A 112 15.62 -15.52 4.93
C GLU A 112 15.37 -16.36 3.67
N ASP A 113 14.40 -17.27 3.70
CA ASP A 113 14.06 -18.09 2.52
C ASP A 113 13.41 -17.23 1.43
N VAL A 114 12.59 -16.26 1.84
CA VAL A 114 11.99 -15.26 0.96
C VAL A 114 13.07 -14.38 0.32
N GLN A 115 14.10 -13.99 1.08
CA GLN A 115 15.22 -13.21 0.58
C GLN A 115 15.99 -13.97 -0.50
N LYS A 116 16.28 -15.26 -0.29
CA LYS A 116 17.01 -16.07 -1.27
C LYS A 116 16.24 -16.27 -2.58
N TYR A 117 14.91 -16.36 -2.52
CA TYR A 117 14.08 -16.63 -3.69
C TYR A 117 13.58 -15.35 -4.40
N PHE A 118 13.07 -14.38 -3.66
CA PHE A 118 12.47 -13.15 -4.21
C PHE A 118 13.39 -11.92 -4.16
N GLY A 119 14.53 -12.01 -3.47
CA GLY A 119 15.47 -10.91 -3.28
C GLY A 119 15.21 -10.09 -2.02
N GLU A 120 16.11 -9.14 -1.78
CA GLU A 120 16.22 -8.41 -0.50
C GLU A 120 15.07 -7.41 -0.31
N SER A 121 14.63 -6.74 -1.38
CA SER A 121 13.56 -5.73 -1.29
C SER A 121 12.21 -6.33 -0.85
N VAL A 122 11.86 -7.50 -1.39
CA VAL A 122 10.62 -8.21 -1.02
C VAL A 122 10.72 -8.78 0.39
N ALA A 123 11.88 -9.36 0.74
CA ALA A 123 12.13 -9.86 2.08
C ALA A 123 12.11 -8.76 3.15
N MET A 124 12.57 -7.55 2.83
CA MET A 124 12.52 -6.40 3.75
C MET A 124 11.08 -6.04 4.10
N TYR A 125 10.17 -6.06 3.11
CA TYR A 125 8.74 -5.83 3.33
C TYR A 125 8.14 -6.88 4.27
N PHE A 126 8.35 -8.16 4.00
CA PHE A 126 7.79 -9.22 4.86
C PHE A 126 8.42 -9.23 6.26
N SER A 127 9.71 -8.92 6.38
CA SER A 127 10.38 -8.75 7.67
C SER A 127 9.78 -7.60 8.48
N PHE A 128 9.42 -6.49 7.81
CA PHE A 128 8.74 -5.37 8.45
C PHE A 128 7.35 -5.75 8.94
N VAL A 129 6.56 -6.42 8.10
CA VAL A 129 5.21 -6.86 8.45
C VAL A 129 5.25 -7.80 9.66
N GLU A 130 6.13 -8.79 9.66
CA GLU A 130 6.31 -9.71 10.80
C GLU A 130 6.66 -8.95 12.09
N PHE A 131 7.67 -8.07 12.03
CA PHE A 131 8.09 -7.26 13.16
C PHE A 131 6.96 -6.37 13.68
N TYR A 132 6.23 -5.73 12.77
CA TYR A 132 5.11 -4.85 13.10
C TYR A 132 3.96 -5.62 13.78
N THR A 133 3.58 -6.79 13.25
CA THR A 133 2.52 -7.63 13.84
C THR A 133 2.89 -8.07 15.26
N VAL A 134 4.13 -8.50 15.51
CA VAL A 134 4.58 -8.90 16.85
C VAL A 134 4.61 -7.71 17.80
N MET A 135 5.11 -6.55 17.35
CA MET A 135 5.16 -5.34 18.18
C MET A 135 3.78 -4.77 18.52
N LEU A 136 2.77 -4.98 17.66
CA LEU A 136 1.38 -4.62 17.91
C LEU A 136 0.68 -5.50 18.96
N CYS A 137 1.17 -6.71 19.21
CA CYS A 137 0.59 -7.57 20.26
C CYS A 137 0.64 -6.90 21.64
N LEU A 138 1.69 -6.14 21.94
CA LEU A 138 1.84 -5.44 23.22
C LEU A 138 0.78 -4.35 23.46
N PRO A 139 0.61 -3.33 22.58
CA PRO A 139 -0.44 -2.34 22.73
C PRO A 139 -1.84 -2.97 22.61
N ALA A 140 -2.04 -4.00 21.78
CA ALA A 140 -3.32 -4.69 21.69
C ALA A 140 -3.70 -5.37 23.01
N LEU A 141 -2.76 -6.05 23.67
CA LEU A 141 -2.99 -6.70 24.96
C LEU A 141 -3.32 -5.66 26.05
N LEU A 142 -2.54 -4.57 26.14
CA LEU A 142 -2.78 -3.51 27.11
C LEU A 142 -4.10 -2.78 26.86
N SER A 143 -4.46 -2.54 25.60
CA SER A 143 -5.75 -1.95 25.22
C SER A 143 -6.91 -2.86 25.60
N LEU A 144 -6.78 -4.18 25.39
CA LEU A 144 -7.78 -5.16 25.77
C LEU A 144 -7.96 -5.21 27.30
N MET A 145 -6.85 -5.15 28.05
CA MET A 145 -6.91 -5.10 29.52
C MET A 145 -7.64 -3.85 30.03
N HIS A 146 -7.39 -2.69 29.44
CA HIS A 146 -8.11 -1.46 29.78
C HIS A 146 -9.61 -1.56 29.43
N PHE A 147 -9.93 -2.08 28.24
CA PHE A 147 -11.31 -2.29 27.80
C PHE A 147 -12.10 -3.21 28.76
N VAL A 148 -11.51 -4.33 29.19
CA VAL A 148 -12.14 -5.30 30.12
C VAL A 148 -12.27 -4.74 31.54
N SER A 149 -11.34 -3.91 31.98
CA SER A 149 -11.37 -3.35 33.34
C SER A 149 -12.47 -2.29 33.50
N SER A 150 -12.91 -1.67 32.40
CA SER A 150 -13.96 -0.62 32.36
C SER A 150 -13.76 0.49 33.40
N VAL A 151 -12.51 0.77 33.78
CA VAL A 151 -12.19 1.82 34.76
C VAL A 151 -12.01 3.13 34.01
N ASP A 152 -13.00 4.01 34.16
CA ASP A 152 -12.98 5.34 33.54
C ASP A 152 -12.29 6.37 34.44
N SER A 153 -10.96 6.24 34.57
CA SER A 153 -10.14 7.21 35.30
C SER A 153 -9.28 8.05 34.35
N LEU A 154 -9.21 9.37 34.60
CA LEU A 154 -8.35 10.28 33.84
C LEU A 154 -6.89 9.83 33.86
N THR A 155 -6.44 9.31 34.99
CA THR A 155 -5.08 8.80 35.17
C THR A 155 -4.76 7.67 34.19
N GLU A 156 -5.70 6.75 33.95
CA GLU A 156 -5.49 5.65 33.01
C GLU A 156 -5.38 6.12 31.57
N TYR A 157 -6.21 7.08 31.15
CA TYR A 157 -6.09 7.66 29.81
C TYR A 157 -4.74 8.35 29.59
N ILE A 158 -4.23 9.07 30.61
CA ILE A 158 -2.91 9.70 30.57
C ILE A 158 -1.80 8.64 30.47
N LEU A 159 -1.86 7.59 31.30
CA LEU A 159 -0.89 6.50 31.29
C LEU A 159 -0.89 5.76 29.94
N PHE A 160 -2.07 5.52 29.36
CA PHE A 160 -2.22 4.88 28.06
C PHE A 160 -1.68 5.75 26.92
N ALA A 161 -1.90 7.07 26.95
CA ALA A 161 -1.34 8.00 25.97
C ALA A 161 0.20 8.04 26.03
N ILE A 162 0.78 8.13 27.24
CA ILE A 162 2.23 8.10 27.45
C ILE A 162 2.80 6.77 26.95
N PHE A 163 2.16 5.64 27.29
CA PHE A 163 2.55 4.33 26.82
C PHE A 163 2.58 4.25 25.29
N ASN A 164 1.53 4.72 24.60
CA ASN A 164 1.50 4.71 23.12
C ASN A 164 2.60 5.58 22.50
N LEU A 165 2.91 6.75 23.07
CA LEU A 165 4.00 7.60 22.59
C LEU A 165 5.37 6.92 22.75
N VAL A 166 5.62 6.29 23.90
CA VAL A 166 6.85 5.52 24.14
C VAL A 166 6.91 4.30 23.23
N TRP A 167 5.79 3.62 23.03
CA TRP A 167 5.72 2.46 22.14
C TRP A 167 6.01 2.82 20.69
N VAL A 168 5.41 3.89 20.14
CA VAL A 168 5.67 4.33 18.76
C VAL A 168 7.14 4.71 18.56
N THR A 169 7.73 5.45 19.50
CA THR A 169 9.15 5.84 19.42
C THR A 169 10.07 4.63 19.53
N MET A 170 9.82 3.72 20.48
CA MET A 170 10.55 2.47 20.62
C MET A 170 10.43 1.60 19.36
N PHE A 171 9.24 1.45 18.80
CA PHE A 171 8.98 0.69 17.58
C PHE A 171 9.83 1.20 16.41
N LEU A 172 9.82 2.52 16.17
CA LEU A 172 10.57 3.11 15.06
C LEU A 172 12.09 2.94 15.22
N GLU A 173 12.62 3.14 16.43
CA GLU A 173 14.07 2.99 16.68
C GLU A 173 14.52 1.51 16.63
N LEU A 174 13.72 0.59 17.18
CA LEU A 174 13.99 -0.84 17.09
C LEU A 174 13.91 -1.33 15.65
N TRP A 175 12.95 -0.84 14.85
CA TRP A 175 12.88 -1.17 13.44
C TRP A 175 14.10 -0.66 12.67
N LYS A 176 14.54 0.59 12.87
CA LYS A 176 15.76 1.12 12.25
C LYS A 176 16.98 0.24 12.55
N ARG A 177 17.14 -0.16 13.83
CA ARG A 177 18.22 -1.05 14.25
C ARG A 177 18.10 -2.45 13.62
N ARG A 178 16.90 -3.04 13.59
CA ARG A 178 16.65 -4.36 12.99
C ARG A 178 16.89 -4.34 11.48
N CYS A 179 16.41 -3.32 10.78
CA CYS A 179 16.62 -3.09 9.36
C CYS A 179 18.11 -2.97 9.02
N ALA A 180 18.87 -2.20 9.81
CA ALA A 180 20.32 -2.11 9.65
C ALA A 180 21.03 -3.46 9.87
N GLY A 181 20.58 -4.25 10.86
CA GLY A 181 21.06 -5.62 11.09
C GLY A 181 20.79 -6.55 9.91
N LEU A 182 19.55 -6.58 9.41
CA LEU A 182 19.18 -7.38 8.24
C LEU A 182 19.94 -6.95 6.97
N ALA A 183 20.06 -5.64 6.73
CA ALA A 183 20.84 -5.12 5.61
C ALA A 183 22.32 -5.47 5.72
N PHE A 184 22.86 -5.54 6.94
CA PHE A 184 24.20 -6.07 7.18
C PHE A 184 24.27 -7.56 6.88
N ASP A 185 23.37 -8.38 7.44
CA ASP A 185 23.33 -9.84 7.25
C ASP A 185 23.10 -10.25 5.79
N TRP A 186 22.49 -9.39 4.99
CA TRP A 186 22.30 -9.58 3.54
C TRP A 186 23.41 -8.96 2.70
N GLY A 187 24.35 -8.22 3.30
CA GLY A 187 25.45 -7.56 2.59
C GLY A 187 25.02 -6.37 1.72
N THR A 188 23.79 -5.88 1.89
CA THR A 188 23.24 -4.72 1.16
C THR A 188 23.54 -3.40 1.85
N LEU A 189 24.04 -3.42 3.10
CA LEU A 189 24.40 -2.23 3.86
C LEU A 189 25.47 -1.39 3.13
N GLY A 190 25.17 -0.11 2.95
CA GLY A 190 26.08 0.84 2.29
C GLY A 190 26.35 0.52 0.83
N ARG A 191 25.54 -0.36 0.20
CA ARG A 191 25.43 -0.35 -1.26
C ARG A 191 24.79 1.01 -1.57
N SER A 192 25.55 1.94 -2.16
CA SER A 192 24.93 3.03 -2.90
C SER A 192 23.94 2.32 -3.80
N ILE A 193 22.64 2.60 -3.64
CA ILE A 193 21.65 2.13 -4.61
C ILE A 193 22.27 2.51 -5.94
N ASP A 194 22.78 1.56 -6.72
CA ASP A 194 23.32 1.87 -8.03
C ASP A 194 22.12 2.51 -8.71
N GLU A 195 22.12 3.84 -8.85
CA GLU A 195 20.89 4.61 -9.09
C GLU A 195 20.39 4.22 -10.47
N VAL A 196 19.52 3.22 -10.51
CA VAL A 196 19.07 2.63 -11.75
C VAL A 196 18.34 3.74 -12.47
N VAL A 197 18.89 4.16 -13.60
CA VAL A 197 18.26 5.16 -14.46
C VAL A 197 16.90 4.61 -14.87
N GLN A 198 15.87 5.41 -14.66
CA GLN A 198 14.51 5.01 -14.97
C GLN A 198 14.40 4.67 -16.47
N PRO A 199 13.87 3.49 -16.86
CA PRO A 199 13.78 3.09 -18.28
C PRO A 199 12.96 4.05 -19.14
N LEU A 200 11.97 4.71 -18.53
CA LEU A 200 11.07 5.67 -19.19
C LEU A 200 11.61 7.09 -19.25
N TYR A 201 12.78 7.36 -18.65
CA TYR A 201 13.40 8.66 -18.68
C TYR A 201 13.69 9.11 -20.12
N HIS A 202 13.43 10.37 -20.41
CA HIS A 202 13.60 10.94 -21.74
C HIS A 202 14.21 12.32 -21.71
N GLY A 203 14.95 12.66 -22.76
CA GLY A 203 15.68 13.91 -22.88
C GLY A 203 16.41 13.98 -24.21
N GLU A 204 17.07 15.10 -24.45
CA GLU A 204 17.97 15.26 -25.58
C GLU A 204 19.25 14.47 -25.30
N LEU A 205 19.79 13.76 -26.29
CA LEU A 205 21.01 12.99 -26.09
C LEU A 205 22.19 13.95 -25.96
N GLN A 206 22.85 13.91 -24.79
CA GLN A 206 24.02 14.72 -24.52
C GLN A 206 25.11 13.84 -23.91
N LYS A 207 26.38 14.22 -24.15
CA LYS A 207 27.52 13.54 -23.56
C LYS A 207 27.63 13.96 -22.10
N ASN A 208 27.46 13.02 -21.18
CA ASN A 208 27.57 13.26 -19.75
C ASN A 208 29.04 13.58 -19.41
N PRO A 209 29.33 14.69 -18.70
CA PRO A 209 30.71 15.11 -18.41
C PRO A 209 31.43 14.18 -17.41
N ILE A 210 30.67 13.41 -16.61
CA ILE A 210 31.23 12.51 -15.59
C ILE A 210 31.44 11.11 -16.18
N THR A 211 30.41 10.57 -16.84
CA THR A 211 30.48 9.19 -17.40
C THR A 211 31.13 9.15 -18.78
N GLY A 212 31.21 10.29 -19.47
CA GLY A 212 31.68 10.39 -20.85
C GLY A 212 30.75 9.76 -21.89
N ARG A 213 29.58 9.25 -21.48
CA ARG A 213 28.63 8.49 -22.31
C ARG A 213 27.50 9.38 -22.84
N TYR A 214 26.93 9.01 -23.98
CA TYR A 214 25.71 9.64 -24.48
C TYR A 214 24.51 9.13 -23.70
N GLU A 215 23.92 10.00 -22.89
CA GLU A 215 22.75 9.71 -22.07
C GLU A 215 21.65 10.74 -22.40
N PRO A 216 20.37 10.37 -22.29
CA PRO A 216 19.31 11.37 -22.35
C PRO A 216 19.53 12.38 -21.22
N PHE A 217 19.53 13.66 -21.56
CA PHE A 217 19.63 14.76 -20.62
C PHE A 217 18.35 15.60 -20.69
N TYR A 218 17.75 15.82 -19.54
CA TYR A 218 16.59 16.69 -19.38
C TYR A 218 16.95 17.82 -18.41
N PRO A 219 16.75 19.11 -18.80
CA PRO A 219 17.09 20.24 -17.94
C PRO A 219 16.37 20.18 -16.60
N HIS A 220 17.14 20.22 -15.51
CA HIS A 220 16.61 20.02 -14.16
C HIS A 220 15.55 21.05 -13.77
N TRP A 221 15.71 22.32 -14.18
CA TRP A 221 14.73 23.37 -13.91
C TRP A 221 13.35 23.05 -14.50
N LYS A 222 13.27 22.39 -15.66
CA LYS A 222 11.99 21.98 -16.26
C LYS A 222 11.31 20.91 -15.40
N THR A 223 12.07 19.93 -14.92
CA THR A 223 11.56 18.91 -13.98
C THR A 223 11.07 19.58 -12.71
N GLN A 224 11.83 20.50 -12.13
CA GLN A 224 11.43 21.20 -10.90
C GLN A 224 10.16 22.04 -11.10
N CYS A 225 9.99 22.73 -12.23
CA CYS A 225 8.74 23.42 -12.56
C CYS A 225 7.55 22.45 -12.64
N LYS A 226 7.74 21.27 -13.24
CA LYS A 226 6.69 20.24 -13.30
C LYS A 226 6.38 19.65 -11.93
N VAL A 227 7.39 19.39 -11.10
CA VAL A 227 7.23 18.92 -9.71
C VAL A 227 6.46 19.95 -8.88
N ALA A 228 6.75 21.24 -9.06
CA ALA A 228 6.00 22.31 -8.40
C ALA A 228 4.53 22.35 -8.85
N LEU A 229 4.26 22.22 -10.15
CA LEU A 229 2.89 22.18 -10.67
C LEU A 229 2.12 20.94 -10.19
N SER A 230 2.75 19.76 -10.21
CA SER A 230 2.12 18.54 -9.69
C SER A 230 1.92 18.61 -8.18
N GLY A 231 2.83 19.26 -7.44
CA GLY A 231 2.65 19.61 -6.03
C GLY A 231 1.41 20.47 -5.80
N LEU A 232 1.16 21.48 -6.64
CA LEU A 232 -0.04 22.30 -6.57
C LEU A 232 -1.31 21.46 -6.81
N ILE A 233 -1.31 20.56 -7.79
CA ILE A 233 -2.42 19.64 -8.04
C ILE A 233 -2.70 18.75 -6.82
N VAL A 234 -1.64 18.27 -6.15
CA VAL A 234 -1.77 17.48 -4.92
C VAL A 234 -2.35 18.32 -3.77
N MET A 235 -1.92 19.57 -3.62
CA MET A 235 -2.47 20.50 -2.63
C MET A 235 -3.96 20.78 -2.87
N VAL A 236 -4.37 21.01 -4.11
CA VAL A 236 -5.79 21.22 -4.45
C VAL A 236 -6.58 19.93 -4.21
N GLY A 237 -6.07 18.78 -4.67
CA GLY A 237 -6.74 17.50 -4.48
C GLY A 237 -6.90 17.10 -3.02
N THR A 238 -5.88 17.33 -2.19
CA THR A 238 -5.93 17.10 -0.74
C THR A 238 -6.92 18.04 -0.05
N PHE A 239 -6.97 19.31 -0.44
CA PHE A 239 -7.98 20.26 0.07
C PHE A 239 -9.40 19.84 -0.32
N CYS A 240 -9.62 19.42 -1.57
CA CYS A 240 -10.91 18.87 -2.01
C CYS A 240 -11.28 17.61 -1.21
N ALA A 241 -10.34 16.69 -0.97
CA ALA A 241 -10.57 15.49 -0.18
C ALA A 241 -10.89 15.81 1.28
N LEU A 242 -10.24 16.82 1.86
CA LEU A 242 -10.56 17.31 3.21
C LEU A 242 -12.02 17.78 3.26
N TRP A 243 -12.43 18.63 2.33
CA TRP A 243 -13.82 19.12 2.28
C TRP A 243 -14.83 18.01 2.01
N LEU A 244 -14.55 17.11 1.08
CA LEU A 244 -15.39 15.93 0.81
C LEU A 244 -15.47 15.02 2.03
N GLY A 245 -14.39 14.87 2.80
CA GLY A 245 -14.38 14.11 4.03
C GLY A 245 -15.29 14.70 5.10
N ILE A 246 -15.18 16.01 5.32
CA ILE A 246 -15.96 16.74 6.33
C ILE A 246 -17.43 16.84 5.93
N PHE A 247 -17.72 17.36 4.75
CA PHE A 247 -19.10 17.59 4.31
C PHE A 247 -19.79 16.30 3.84
N GLY A 248 -19.06 15.42 3.16
CA GLY A 248 -19.64 14.20 2.61
C GLY A 248 -20.23 13.32 3.70
N GLU A 249 -19.52 13.14 4.82
CA GLU A 249 -20.01 12.33 5.92
C GLU A 249 -21.13 13.03 6.71
N LEU A 250 -20.99 14.33 6.98
CA LEU A 250 -22.01 15.09 7.73
C LEU A 250 -23.34 15.14 6.98
N GLN A 251 -23.31 15.35 5.67
CA GLN A 251 -24.50 15.35 4.82
C GLN A 251 -25.15 13.96 4.79
N LEU A 252 -24.37 12.90 4.62
CA LEU A 252 -24.90 11.54 4.53
C LEU A 252 -25.57 11.09 5.85
N LYS A 253 -25.00 11.49 6.99
CA LYS A 253 -25.60 11.25 8.31
C LYS A 253 -26.86 12.09 8.51
N MET A 254 -26.82 13.38 8.22
CA MET A 254 -27.99 14.27 8.36
C MET A 254 -29.15 13.83 7.45
N SER A 255 -28.89 13.44 6.20
CA SER A 255 -29.92 12.93 5.30
C SER A 255 -30.54 11.63 5.79
N LEU A 256 -29.76 10.74 6.40
CA LEU A 256 -30.30 9.52 6.98
C LEU A 256 -31.13 9.80 8.24
N THR A 257 -30.64 10.67 9.14
CA THR A 257 -31.39 11.06 10.34
C THR A 257 -32.73 11.69 9.98
N LEU A 258 -32.77 12.51 8.92
CA LEU A 258 -34.03 13.08 8.40
C LEU A 258 -34.96 12.00 7.82
N MET A 259 -34.43 11.03 7.06
CA MET A 259 -35.24 9.93 6.52
C MET A 259 -35.82 9.03 7.62
N LEU A 260 -35.04 8.76 8.68
CA LEU A 260 -35.50 7.99 9.83
C LEU A 260 -36.53 8.77 10.65
N SER A 261 -36.36 10.09 10.82
CA SER A 261 -37.36 10.92 11.50
C SER A 261 -38.67 11.02 10.72
N ASP A 262 -38.62 11.07 9.38
CA ASP A 262 -39.83 11.09 8.56
C ASP A 262 -40.61 9.76 8.66
N GLU A 263 -39.92 8.62 8.76
CA GLU A 263 -40.55 7.31 8.93
C GLU A 263 -41.17 7.15 10.32
N GLU A 264 -40.50 7.62 11.39
CA GLU A 264 -41.02 7.62 12.76
C GLU A 264 -42.27 8.53 12.89
N VAL A 265 -42.24 9.72 12.28
CA VAL A 265 -43.39 10.65 12.24
C VAL A 265 -44.58 10.07 11.48
N LEU A 266 -44.36 9.35 10.37
CA LEU A 266 -45.43 8.68 9.63
C LEU A 266 -46.04 7.51 10.43
N THR A 267 -45.29 6.91 11.35
CA THR A 267 -45.77 5.85 12.23
C THR A 267 -46.65 6.45 13.34
N GLU A 268 -46.23 7.55 13.96
CA GLU A 268 -47.01 8.29 14.97
C GLU A 268 -48.30 8.93 14.38
N GLU A 269 -48.24 9.51 13.18
CA GLU A 269 -49.44 10.00 12.49
C GLU A 269 -50.38 8.86 12.09
N GLY A 270 -49.83 7.68 11.76
CA GLY A 270 -50.61 6.48 11.47
C GLY A 270 -51.35 5.94 12.70
N GLU A 271 -50.69 5.91 13.86
CA GLU A 271 -51.28 5.47 15.13
C GLU A 271 -52.39 6.42 15.60
N SER A 272 -52.18 7.74 15.54
CA SER A 272 -53.19 8.73 15.96
C SER A 272 -54.47 8.72 15.10
N ILE A 273 -54.37 8.42 13.80
CA ILE A 273 -55.53 8.28 12.91
C ILE A 273 -56.32 7.00 13.19
N ILE A 274 -55.66 5.94 13.67
CA ILE A 274 -56.29 4.68 14.04
C ILE A 274 -57.03 4.83 15.38
N GLU A 275 -56.43 5.55 16.34
CA GLU A 275 -57.01 5.94 17.64
C GLU A 275 -58.30 6.77 17.46
N GLU A 276 -58.35 7.68 16.48
CA GLU A 276 -59.56 8.49 16.21
C GLU A 276 -60.73 7.67 15.61
N ASN A 277 -60.44 6.52 14.96
CA ASN A 277 -61.44 5.75 14.20
C ASN A 277 -61.97 4.49 14.91
N LEU A 278 -61.33 4.03 16.00
CA LEU A 278 -61.74 2.86 16.78
C LEU A 278 -62.14 3.30 18.18
N GLY A 279 -63.42 3.12 18.55
CA GLY A 279 -63.90 3.47 19.90
C GLY A 279 -63.35 2.55 21.00
N GLU A 280 -63.54 3.00 22.26
CA GLU A 280 -62.98 2.49 23.54
C GLU A 280 -62.95 0.96 23.76
N GLU A 281 -63.77 0.16 23.08
CA GLU A 281 -63.79 -1.32 23.23
C GLU A 281 -62.85 -2.06 22.24
N GLY A 282 -62.40 -1.41 21.16
CA GLY A 282 -61.47 -1.97 20.18
C GLY A 282 -60.00 -1.64 20.43
N GLU A 283 -59.74 -0.56 21.19
CA GLU A 283 -58.40 -0.08 21.56
C GLU A 283 -57.61 -1.12 22.35
N SER A 284 -58.13 -1.61 23.49
CA SER A 284 -57.35 -2.46 24.40
C SER A 284 -56.88 -3.80 23.82
N ILE A 285 -57.66 -4.41 22.91
CA ILE A 285 -57.34 -5.74 22.35
C ILE A 285 -56.39 -5.61 21.15
N MET A 286 -56.49 -4.51 20.40
CA MET A 286 -55.66 -4.31 19.21
C MET A 286 -54.34 -3.63 19.55
N GLU A 287 -54.32 -2.67 20.47
CA GLU A 287 -53.12 -1.95 20.94
C GLU A 287 -52.13 -2.87 21.66
N GLU A 288 -52.61 -3.86 22.43
CA GLU A 288 -51.76 -4.91 23.04
C GLU A 288 -51.15 -5.83 21.95
N SER A 289 -51.91 -6.16 20.90
CA SER A 289 -51.46 -7.08 19.83
C SER A 289 -50.59 -6.42 18.74
N LEU A 290 -50.85 -5.15 18.39
CA LEU A 290 -50.08 -4.38 17.41
C LEU A 290 -48.83 -3.78 18.07
N GLY A 291 -48.92 -3.41 19.35
CA GLY A 291 -47.77 -3.03 20.16
C GLY A 291 -46.80 -4.20 20.35
N GLU A 292 -47.30 -5.40 20.69
CA GLU A 292 -46.44 -6.60 20.71
C GLU A 292 -45.92 -6.96 19.32
N ALA A 293 -46.74 -6.97 18.26
CA ALA A 293 -46.26 -7.34 16.92
C ALA A 293 -45.30 -6.32 16.31
N GLY A 294 -45.51 -5.01 16.54
CA GLY A 294 -44.65 -3.92 16.09
C GLY A 294 -43.33 -3.88 16.87
N ALA A 295 -43.39 -4.05 18.20
CA ALA A 295 -42.19 -4.15 19.03
C ALA A 295 -41.38 -5.43 18.74
N ILE A 296 -42.02 -6.58 18.54
CA ILE A 296 -41.35 -7.85 18.19
C ILE A 296 -40.74 -7.78 16.78
N VAL A 297 -41.38 -7.11 15.81
CA VAL A 297 -40.82 -6.93 14.46
C VAL A 297 -39.69 -5.89 14.44
N ALA A 298 -39.78 -4.84 15.26
CA ALA A 298 -38.72 -3.84 15.39
C ALA A 298 -37.49 -4.39 16.14
N GLU A 299 -37.68 -5.20 17.20
CA GLU A 299 -36.58 -5.82 17.95
C GLU A 299 -35.85 -6.93 17.17
N GLU A 300 -36.53 -7.64 16.26
CA GLU A 300 -35.90 -8.75 15.50
C GLU A 300 -35.40 -8.36 14.08
N SER A 301 -35.70 -7.16 13.58
CA SER A 301 -35.30 -6.77 12.23
C SER A 301 -33.87 -6.21 12.18
N ILE A 302 -33.05 -6.79 11.29
CA ILE A 302 -31.65 -6.36 11.03
C ILE A 302 -31.60 -5.00 10.29
N ILE A 303 -32.73 -4.56 9.75
CA ILE A 303 -32.89 -3.40 8.85
C ILE A 303 -32.53 -2.06 9.50
N PRO A 304 -33.05 -1.68 10.70
CA PRO A 304 -32.66 -0.44 11.37
C PRO A 304 -31.17 -0.39 11.69
N VAL A 305 -30.57 -1.52 12.11
CA VAL A 305 -29.13 -1.60 12.37
C VAL A 305 -28.32 -1.33 11.09
N ILE A 306 -28.70 -1.91 9.96
CA ILE A 306 -28.02 -1.67 8.67
C ILE A 306 -28.16 -0.21 8.24
N LEU A 307 -29.34 0.39 8.42
CA LEU A 307 -29.59 1.79 8.05
C LEU A 307 -28.67 2.73 8.83
N VAL A 308 -28.52 2.58 10.14
CA VAL A 308 -27.63 3.42 10.97
C VAL A 308 -26.17 3.38 10.48
N TYR A 309 -25.67 2.21 10.07
CA TYR A 309 -24.29 2.06 9.60
C TYR A 309 -24.11 2.36 8.10
N ALA A 310 -25.18 2.39 7.30
CA ALA A 310 -25.11 2.56 5.86
C ALA A 310 -24.32 3.81 5.42
N PRO A 311 -24.45 4.99 6.08
CA PRO A 311 -23.70 6.16 5.70
C PRO A 311 -22.19 6.01 5.83
N SER A 312 -21.74 5.45 6.95
CA SER A 312 -20.32 5.19 7.20
C SER A 312 -19.76 4.14 6.23
N ILE A 313 -20.57 3.13 5.86
CA ILE A 313 -20.20 2.12 4.86
C ILE A 313 -20.03 2.77 3.48
N ILE A 314 -21.03 3.55 3.02
CA ILE A 314 -20.98 4.23 1.71
C ILE A 314 -19.79 5.19 1.66
N TYR A 315 -19.59 5.98 2.71
CA TYR A 315 -18.44 6.87 2.82
C TYR A 315 -17.12 6.11 2.73
N THR A 316 -16.97 5.00 3.46
CA THR A 316 -15.77 4.17 3.41
C THR A 316 -15.51 3.62 2.00
N ILE A 317 -16.54 3.20 1.28
CA ILE A 317 -16.42 2.76 -0.12
C ILE A 317 -15.93 3.89 -1.02
N VAL A 318 -16.50 5.09 -0.89
CA VAL A 318 -16.08 6.29 -1.64
C VAL A 318 -14.62 6.62 -1.37
N VAL A 319 -14.19 6.63 -0.11
CA VAL A 319 -12.79 6.87 0.30
C VAL A 319 -11.85 5.86 -0.37
N ASN A 320 -12.18 4.57 -0.36
CA ASN A 320 -11.37 3.54 -1.01
C ASN A 320 -11.28 3.74 -2.54
N ILE A 321 -12.39 4.09 -3.20
CA ILE A 321 -12.40 4.40 -4.64
C ILE A 321 -11.50 5.60 -4.94
N LEU A 322 -11.63 6.69 -4.17
CA LEU A 322 -10.81 7.90 -4.33
C LEU A 322 -9.33 7.58 -4.16
N ASN A 323 -8.95 6.77 -3.15
CA ASN A 323 -7.57 6.33 -2.97
C ASN A 323 -7.06 5.58 -4.21
N VAL A 324 -7.81 4.64 -4.77
CA VAL A 324 -7.41 3.90 -5.98
C VAL A 324 -7.22 4.83 -7.19
N GLN A 325 -8.13 5.78 -7.41
CA GLN A 325 -7.98 6.73 -8.52
C GLN A 325 -6.80 7.68 -8.29
N TRP A 326 -6.60 8.14 -7.06
CA TRP A 326 -5.48 9.00 -6.71
C TRP A 326 -4.12 8.33 -6.89
N ARG A 327 -4.00 7.03 -6.56
CA ARG A 327 -2.79 6.24 -6.85
C ARG A 327 -2.48 6.23 -8.35
N LYS A 328 -3.49 6.11 -9.22
CA LYS A 328 -3.30 6.17 -10.69
C LYS A 328 -2.86 7.57 -11.13
N LEU A 329 -3.50 8.62 -10.62
CA LEU A 329 -3.15 10.01 -10.91
C LEU A 329 -1.74 10.35 -10.45
N SER A 330 -1.35 9.93 -9.24
CA SER A 330 -0.01 10.15 -8.68
C SER A 330 1.07 9.51 -9.54
N LYS A 331 0.86 8.26 -10.00
CA LYS A 331 1.76 7.60 -10.96
C LYS A 331 1.82 8.33 -12.29
N PHE A 332 0.70 8.86 -12.79
CA PHE A 332 0.67 9.64 -14.02
C PHE A 332 1.44 10.96 -13.90
N LEU A 333 1.18 11.74 -12.83
CA LEU A 333 1.86 13.01 -12.55
C LEU A 333 3.37 12.80 -12.40
N THR A 334 3.78 11.77 -11.66
CA THR A 334 5.21 11.48 -11.44
C THR A 334 5.90 11.01 -12.71
N LYS A 335 5.20 10.27 -13.59
CA LYS A 335 5.72 9.95 -14.94
C LYS A 335 5.88 11.21 -15.81
N TRP A 336 4.97 12.16 -15.68
CA TRP A 336 5.02 13.43 -16.41
C TRP A 336 6.16 14.34 -15.95
N GLU A 337 6.52 14.31 -14.65
CA GLU A 337 7.66 15.02 -14.06
C GLU A 337 9.02 14.61 -14.66
N ASN A 338 9.14 13.37 -15.14
CA ASN A 338 10.33 12.83 -15.82
C ASN A 338 11.59 12.85 -14.93
N HIS A 339 11.58 12.02 -13.88
CA HIS A 339 12.73 11.81 -12.99
C HIS A 339 13.80 10.93 -13.65
N ARG A 340 15.08 11.19 -13.35
CA ARG A 340 16.19 10.43 -13.93
C ARG A 340 16.38 9.09 -13.22
N MET A 341 16.37 9.10 -11.88
CA MET A 341 16.64 7.93 -11.07
C MET A 341 15.34 7.26 -10.61
N GLN A 342 15.35 5.93 -10.53
CA GLN A 342 14.19 5.18 -10.04
C GLN A 342 13.86 5.54 -8.58
N GLY A 343 14.87 5.75 -7.72
CA GLY A 343 14.67 6.16 -6.34
C GLY A 343 13.96 7.51 -6.21
N ASP A 344 14.35 8.51 -7.00
CA ASP A 344 13.70 9.83 -7.03
C ASP A 344 12.25 9.73 -7.48
N TYR A 345 12.01 8.95 -8.54
CA TYR A 345 10.66 8.69 -9.04
C TYR A 345 9.78 8.05 -7.95
N ASP A 346 10.28 7.00 -7.30
CA ASP A 346 9.53 6.28 -6.27
C ASP A 346 9.26 7.18 -5.05
N TRP A 347 10.26 7.94 -4.59
CA TRP A 347 10.10 8.89 -3.47
C TRP A 347 9.03 9.94 -3.74
N HIS A 348 9.07 10.58 -4.92
CA HIS A 348 8.08 11.59 -5.29
C HIS A 348 6.69 11.00 -5.50
N CYS A 349 6.58 9.79 -6.07
CA CYS A 349 5.31 9.11 -6.25
C CYS A 349 4.69 8.74 -4.90
N ILE A 350 5.48 8.11 -4.01
CA ILE A 350 5.06 7.67 -2.67
C ILE A 350 4.62 8.87 -1.83
N SER A 351 5.39 9.96 -1.83
CA SER A 351 5.06 11.17 -1.07
C SER A 351 3.70 11.75 -1.47
N LYS A 352 3.42 11.85 -2.79
CA LYS A 352 2.14 12.35 -3.30
C LYS A 352 0.95 11.44 -2.95
N MET A 353 1.19 10.13 -2.90
CA MET A 353 0.18 9.15 -2.49
C MET A 353 -0.10 9.27 -0.99
N ILE A 354 0.93 9.28 -0.15
CA ILE A 354 0.78 9.33 1.32
C ILE A 354 0.07 10.60 1.78
N ILE A 355 0.43 11.78 1.25
CA ILE A 355 -0.17 13.05 1.68
C ILE A 355 -1.69 13.05 1.42
N PHE A 356 -2.14 12.61 0.25
CA PHE A 356 -3.56 12.53 -0.06
C PHE A 356 -4.27 11.44 0.73
N GLU A 357 -3.71 10.23 0.77
CA GLU A 357 -4.33 9.10 1.48
C GLU A 357 -4.46 9.38 2.97
N PHE A 358 -3.49 10.08 3.57
CA PHE A 358 -3.58 10.52 4.96
C PHE A 358 -4.79 11.46 5.17
N VAL A 359 -4.89 12.53 4.37
CA VAL A 359 -6.01 13.48 4.50
C VAL A 359 -7.35 12.80 4.21
N ASN A 360 -7.44 12.03 3.13
CA ASN A 360 -8.69 11.38 2.73
C ASN A 360 -9.19 10.34 3.74
N ASN A 361 -8.28 9.61 4.41
CA ASN A 361 -8.66 8.58 5.38
C ASN A 361 -8.94 9.15 6.78
N PHE A 362 -8.22 10.20 7.21
CA PHE A 362 -8.32 10.68 8.61
C PHE A 362 -9.13 11.97 8.78
N SER A 363 -9.42 12.75 7.73
CA SER A 363 -10.05 14.08 7.88
C SER A 363 -11.39 14.03 8.61
N SER A 364 -12.25 13.06 8.30
CA SER A 364 -13.54 12.93 8.98
C SER A 364 -13.40 12.53 10.44
N LEU A 365 -12.48 11.61 10.76
CA LEU A 365 -12.18 11.23 12.15
C LEU A 365 -11.67 12.43 12.95
N PHE A 366 -10.77 13.25 12.39
CA PHE A 366 -10.31 14.49 13.02
C PHE A 366 -11.47 15.47 13.23
N TYR A 367 -12.35 15.62 12.24
CA TYR A 367 -13.50 16.50 12.35
C TYR A 367 -14.46 16.07 13.46
N ILE A 368 -14.81 14.79 13.52
CA ILE A 368 -15.68 14.23 14.56
C ILE A 368 -15.04 14.40 15.95
N ALA A 369 -13.76 14.03 16.09
CA ALA A 369 -13.08 14.04 17.38
C ALA A 369 -12.91 15.46 17.96
N PHE A 370 -12.54 16.45 17.13
CA PHE A 370 -12.17 17.77 17.61
C PHE A 370 -13.26 18.83 17.50
N PHE A 371 -14.13 18.76 16.48
CA PHE A 371 -15.17 19.77 16.24
C PHE A 371 -16.55 19.33 16.75
N ILE A 372 -16.98 18.10 16.43
CA ILE A 372 -18.27 17.59 16.92
C ILE A 372 -18.15 17.11 18.38
N GLN A 373 -16.98 16.55 18.74
CA GLN A 373 -16.66 16.05 20.07
C GLN A 373 -17.57 14.90 20.54
N ASP A 374 -18.10 14.12 19.59
CA ASP A 374 -18.91 12.94 19.86
C ASP A 374 -18.04 11.68 19.80
N LEU A 375 -17.76 11.09 20.97
CA LEU A 375 -16.92 9.91 21.12
C LEU A 375 -17.61 8.63 20.63
N ASP A 376 -18.94 8.54 20.74
CA ASP A 376 -19.68 7.34 20.34
C ASP A 376 -19.81 7.26 18.82
N MET A 377 -20.05 8.42 18.18
CA MET A 377 -19.96 8.53 16.74
C MET A 377 -18.52 8.28 16.24
N LEU A 378 -17.49 8.74 16.96
CA LEU A 378 -16.10 8.47 16.60
C LEU A 378 -15.78 6.97 16.64
N ARG A 379 -16.19 6.28 17.71
CA ARG A 379 -15.94 4.84 17.91
C ARG A 379 -16.60 4.00 16.81
N SER A 380 -17.89 4.23 16.56
CA SER A 380 -18.66 3.53 15.53
C SER A 380 -18.09 3.80 14.13
N HIS A 381 -17.72 5.04 13.82
CA HIS A 381 -17.12 5.38 12.54
C HIS A 381 -15.73 4.78 12.33
N LEU A 382 -14.86 4.86 13.34
CA LEU A 382 -13.53 4.25 13.29
C LEU A 382 -13.63 2.73 13.10
N ALA A 383 -14.53 2.06 13.84
CA ALA A 383 -14.74 0.62 13.73
C ALA A 383 -15.26 0.22 12.34
N THR A 384 -16.29 0.90 11.84
CA THR A 384 -16.84 0.62 10.49
C THR A 384 -15.80 0.86 9.40
N MET A 385 -15.09 1.99 9.45
CA MET A 385 -14.04 2.31 8.48
C MET A 385 -12.94 1.24 8.48
N LEU A 386 -12.48 0.81 9.67
CA LEU A 386 -11.42 -0.18 9.79
C LEU A 386 -11.88 -1.56 9.30
N ILE A 387 -13.04 -2.04 9.72
CA ILE A 387 -13.57 -3.36 9.32
C ILE A 387 -13.85 -3.39 7.80
N VAL A 388 -14.58 -2.40 7.28
CA VAL A 388 -14.97 -2.35 5.87
C VAL A 388 -13.76 -2.17 4.97
N SER A 389 -12.80 -1.29 5.32
CA SER A 389 -11.58 -1.13 4.53
C SER A 389 -10.75 -2.41 4.50
N GLN A 390 -10.59 -3.12 5.62
CA GLN A 390 -9.87 -4.40 5.64
C GLN A 390 -10.56 -5.46 4.76
N LEU A 391 -11.89 -5.55 4.81
CA LEU A 391 -12.66 -6.46 3.95
C LEU A 391 -12.47 -6.13 2.45
N ILE A 392 -12.58 -4.85 2.09
CA ILE A 392 -12.37 -4.40 0.70
C ILE A 392 -10.93 -4.68 0.24
N ASN A 393 -9.94 -4.40 1.09
CA ASN A 393 -8.53 -4.66 0.78
C ASN A 393 -8.27 -6.15 0.57
N HIS A 394 -8.72 -7.02 1.48
CA HIS A 394 -8.58 -8.47 1.30
C HIS A 394 -9.30 -8.98 0.04
N ALA A 395 -10.50 -8.48 -0.24
CA ALA A 395 -11.25 -8.86 -1.43
C ALA A 395 -10.56 -8.41 -2.72
N THR A 396 -10.02 -7.20 -2.76
CA THR A 396 -9.36 -6.64 -3.95
C THR A 396 -7.95 -7.20 -4.16
N GLU A 397 -7.21 -7.51 -3.09
CA GLU A 397 -5.84 -7.99 -3.15
C GLU A 397 -5.74 -9.50 -3.41
N THR A 398 -6.66 -10.29 -2.86
CA THR A 398 -6.56 -11.77 -2.93
C THR A 398 -7.69 -12.40 -3.73
N LEU A 399 -8.96 -12.12 -3.39
CA LEU A 399 -10.12 -12.78 -3.99
C LEU A 399 -10.27 -12.41 -5.47
N LEU A 400 -10.18 -11.11 -5.80
CA LEU A 400 -10.37 -10.64 -7.17
C LEU A 400 -9.31 -11.19 -8.14
N PRO A 401 -7.98 -11.11 -7.87
CA PRO A 401 -6.98 -11.70 -8.75
C PRO A 401 -7.11 -13.22 -8.87
N PHE A 402 -7.50 -13.91 -7.79
CA PHE A 402 -7.75 -15.35 -7.82
C PHE A 402 -8.92 -15.72 -8.74
N ILE A 403 -10.04 -15.00 -8.63
CA ILE A 403 -11.22 -15.18 -9.49
C ILE A 403 -10.86 -14.90 -10.95
N ILE A 404 -10.17 -13.78 -11.22
CA ILE A 404 -9.71 -13.43 -12.57
C ILE A 404 -8.81 -14.52 -13.14
N LYS A 405 -7.79 -14.96 -12.40
CA LYS A 405 -6.87 -16.03 -12.82
C LYS A 405 -7.63 -17.31 -13.16
N LYS A 406 -8.59 -17.71 -12.33
CA LYS A 406 -9.40 -18.91 -12.54
C LYS A 406 -10.34 -18.78 -13.72
N ALA A 407 -10.95 -17.60 -13.93
CA ALA A 407 -11.82 -17.31 -15.06
C ALA A 407 -11.03 -17.30 -16.38
N THR A 408 -9.88 -16.61 -16.43
CA THR A 408 -9.00 -16.59 -17.59
C THR A 408 -8.52 -17.99 -17.95
N TRP A 409 -8.09 -18.79 -16.98
CA TRP A 409 -7.66 -20.18 -17.20
C TRP A 409 -8.77 -21.07 -17.79
N ARG A 410 -10.04 -20.85 -17.41
CA ARG A 410 -11.19 -21.56 -17.98
C ARG A 410 -11.52 -21.16 -19.42
N ILE A 411 -11.15 -19.95 -19.84
CA ILE A 411 -11.40 -19.43 -21.19
C ILE A 411 -10.28 -19.83 -22.16
N THR A 412 -9.05 -19.99 -21.68
CA THR A 412 -7.89 -20.33 -22.52
C THR A 412 -7.69 -21.84 -22.76
N LYS A 413 -8.46 -22.67 -22.05
CA LYS A 413 -8.44 -24.13 -22.16
C LYS A 413 -9.67 -24.59 -22.92
#